data_AF-A0A075FTS4-F1
#
_entry.id   AF-A0A075FTS4-F1
#
_cell.length_a   1.000
_cell.length_b   1.000
_cell.length_c   1.000
_cell.angle_alpha   90.00
_cell.angle_beta   90.00
_cell.angle_gamma   90.00
#
_symmetry.space_group_name_H-M   'P 1'
#
loop_
_entity.id
_entity.type
_entity.pdbx_description
1 polymer ?
#
loop_
_entity_poly.entity_id
_entity_poly.type
_entity_poly.pdbx_seq_one_letter_code
_entity_poly.pdbx_strand_id
1 'polypeptide(L)'
;MAHESFEDDEIAKIMNENFVNIKVDREERPDLDDIYQKVCQMSTGQGGWPLSVFLTPEQRPFYVGTYFPSIDSYGRPGFGSLCRQLAQSWKEKPKDIEGAADNFMQNLDKLKQFPTPSKIDKSVLDEAAINLLQIADITYGGFGQAPKFPNASNLSFMFRYSKLSGISKFEKFALLTLKKWQRVEFLIRLVEVFIVILLTQDGLFHILKKCYMIMHCYP
;
A
#
# COMPACT_ATOMS: atom_id res chain seq x y z
N MET A 1 6.98 -13.83 -5.87
CA MET A 1 5.64 -13.43 -6.36
C MET A 1 5.69 -12.49 -7.56
N ALA A 2 6.39 -11.34 -7.53
CA ALA A 2 6.43 -10.44 -8.71
C ALA A 2 6.96 -11.14 -9.98
N HIS A 3 8.19 -11.65 -9.94
CA HIS A 3 8.76 -12.40 -11.07
C HIS A 3 8.15 -13.79 -11.29
N GLU A 4 7.57 -14.39 -10.25
CA GLU A 4 7.08 -15.78 -10.32
C GLU A 4 5.61 -15.88 -10.76
N SER A 5 4.84 -14.79 -10.65
CA SER A 5 3.40 -14.82 -10.87
C SER A 5 2.90 -13.66 -11.71
N PHE A 6 3.43 -12.44 -11.55
CA PHE A 6 2.97 -11.31 -12.36
C PHE A 6 3.57 -11.28 -13.76
N GLU A 7 4.72 -11.94 -13.95
CA GLU A 7 5.39 -12.11 -15.25
C GLU A 7 4.98 -13.41 -15.97
N ASP A 8 4.19 -14.27 -15.33
CA ASP A 8 3.65 -15.47 -15.96
C ASP A 8 2.43 -15.09 -16.82
N ASP A 9 2.52 -15.34 -18.14
CA ASP A 9 1.50 -14.96 -19.11
C ASP A 9 0.12 -15.55 -18.82
N GLU A 10 0.05 -16.79 -18.29
CA GLU A 10 -1.21 -17.45 -17.98
C GLU A 10 -1.86 -16.85 -16.73
N ILE A 11 -1.06 -16.56 -15.70
CA ILE A 11 -1.54 -15.86 -14.49
C ILE A 11 -1.98 -14.44 -14.85
N ALA A 12 -1.19 -13.71 -15.63
CA ALA A 12 -1.52 -12.36 -16.10
C ALA A 12 -2.83 -12.33 -16.90
N LYS A 13 -3.07 -13.34 -17.75
CA LYS A 13 -4.33 -13.48 -18.49
C LYS A 13 -5.52 -13.66 -17.56
N ILE A 14 -5.43 -14.56 -16.58
CA ILE A 14 -6.49 -14.76 -15.56
C ILE A 14 -6.77 -13.45 -14.82
N MET A 15 -5.71 -12.75 -14.43
CA MET A 15 -5.83 -11.47 -13.73
C MET A 15 -6.57 -10.44 -14.59
N ASN A 16 -6.15 -10.24 -15.84
CA ASN A 16 -6.73 -9.26 -16.76
C ASN A 16 -8.18 -9.59 -17.16
N GLU A 17 -8.51 -10.87 -17.28
CA GLU A 17 -9.88 -11.31 -17.56
C GLU A 17 -10.83 -11.03 -16.40
N ASN A 18 -10.39 -11.22 -15.15
CA ASN A 18 -11.30 -11.23 -14.00
C ASN A 18 -11.25 -9.97 -13.13
N PHE A 19 -10.13 -9.24 -13.14
CA PHE A 19 -9.89 -8.13 -12.23
C PHE A 19 -9.48 -6.86 -12.97
N VAL A 20 -9.67 -5.73 -12.31
CA VAL A 20 -8.93 -4.50 -12.63
C VAL A 20 -7.71 -4.45 -11.71
N ASN A 21 -6.54 -4.69 -12.30
CA ASN A 21 -5.28 -4.79 -11.58
C ASN A 21 -4.71 -3.39 -11.33
N ILE A 22 -4.45 -3.07 -10.07
CA ILE A 22 -3.90 -1.79 -9.63
C ILE A 22 -2.61 -2.08 -8.88
N LYS A 23 -1.49 -1.59 -9.41
CA LYS A 23 -0.21 -1.63 -8.71
C LYS A 23 -0.05 -0.35 -7.93
N VAL A 24 0.25 -0.48 -6.63
CA VAL A 24 0.44 0.66 -5.75
C VAL A 24 1.86 0.62 -5.24
N ASP A 25 2.55 1.75 -5.41
CA ASP A 25 3.84 1.97 -4.80
C ASP A 25 3.64 2.46 -3.36
N ARG A 26 4.12 1.68 -2.39
CA ARG A 26 4.03 2.02 -0.96
C ARG A 26 4.83 3.27 -0.59
N GLU A 27 5.84 3.64 -1.36
CA GLU A 27 6.67 4.82 -1.10
C GLU A 27 5.94 6.09 -1.53
N GLU A 28 5.15 5.99 -2.60
CA GLU A 28 4.28 7.07 -3.06
C GLU A 28 2.97 7.15 -2.26
N ARG A 29 2.42 6.01 -1.84
CA ARG A 29 1.17 5.89 -1.07
C ARG A 29 1.33 5.12 0.24
N PRO A 30 2.19 5.58 1.18
CA PRO A 30 2.37 4.92 2.47
C PRO A 30 1.10 4.93 3.32
N ASP A 31 0.19 5.88 3.06
CA ASP A 31 -1.14 5.95 3.66
C ASP A 31 -2.01 4.73 3.31
N LEU A 32 -1.98 4.28 2.05
CA LEU A 32 -2.72 3.10 1.61
C LEU A 32 -2.06 1.82 2.12
N ASP A 33 -0.73 1.75 2.06
CA ASP A 33 0.03 0.61 2.55
C ASP A 33 -0.26 0.37 4.04
N ASP A 34 -0.21 1.41 4.88
CA ASP A 34 -0.52 1.33 6.31
C ASP A 34 -1.95 0.83 6.57
N ILE A 35 -2.94 1.33 5.81
CA ILE A 35 -4.33 0.88 5.93
C ILE A 35 -4.44 -0.60 5.60
N TYR A 36 -3.90 -1.03 4.45
CA TYR A 36 -4.05 -2.41 4.00
C TYR A 36 -3.20 -3.40 4.78
N GLN A 37 -2.05 -2.99 5.32
CA GLN A 37 -1.26 -3.82 6.23
C GLN A 37 -1.99 -4.08 7.54
N LYS A 38 -2.65 -3.06 8.12
CA LYS A 38 -3.51 -3.25 9.29
C LYS A 38 -4.67 -4.20 8.98
N VAL A 39 -5.28 -4.05 7.81
CA VAL A 39 -6.33 -4.97 7.33
C VAL A 39 -5.80 -6.41 7.20
N CYS A 40 -4.62 -6.60 6.62
CA CYS A 40 -3.98 -7.91 6.49
C CYS A 40 -3.69 -8.55 7.85
N GLN A 41 -3.12 -7.78 8.77
CA GLN A 41 -2.77 -8.26 10.10
C GLN A 41 -3.99 -8.67 10.90
N MET A 42 -5.12 -7.95 10.78
CA MET A 42 -6.38 -8.34 11.41
C MET A 42 -6.96 -9.61 10.81
N SER A 43 -6.90 -9.76 9.48
CA SER A 43 -7.51 -10.90 8.80
C SER A 43 -6.69 -12.18 8.90
N THR A 44 -5.36 -12.08 8.95
CA THR A 44 -4.46 -13.24 8.84
C THR A 44 -3.59 -13.44 10.08
N GLY A 45 -3.62 -12.50 11.03
CA GLY A 45 -2.71 -12.46 12.19
C GLY A 45 -1.30 -11.95 11.85
N GLN A 46 -0.99 -11.75 10.57
CA GLN A 46 0.33 -11.32 10.09
C GLN A 46 0.19 -10.22 9.04
N GLY A 47 1.18 -9.34 8.99
CA GLY A 47 1.35 -8.36 7.92
C GLY A 47 2.64 -8.65 7.16
N GLY A 48 2.83 -7.99 6.03
CA GLY A 48 4.07 -8.13 5.27
C GLY A 48 3.88 -7.83 3.80
N TRP A 49 4.97 -7.99 3.05
CA TRP A 49 4.99 -7.80 1.61
C TRP A 49 5.47 -9.09 0.91
N PRO A 50 5.08 -9.31 -0.35
CA PRO A 50 4.14 -8.51 -1.15
C PRO A 50 2.73 -8.55 -0.55
N LEU A 51 1.94 -7.50 -0.72
CA LEU A 51 0.58 -7.41 -0.16
C LEU A 51 -0.43 -7.33 -1.31
N SER A 52 -1.37 -8.28 -1.34
CA SER A 52 -2.46 -8.30 -2.33
C SER A 52 -3.81 -8.16 -1.64
N VAL A 53 -4.61 -7.20 -2.11
CA VAL A 53 -5.93 -6.88 -1.55
C VAL A 53 -6.96 -6.94 -2.67
N PHE A 54 -8.04 -7.67 -2.45
CA PHE A 54 -9.16 -7.78 -3.40
C PHE A 54 -10.34 -6.98 -2.87
N LEU A 55 -10.85 -6.07 -3.70
CA LEU A 55 -11.87 -5.10 -3.33
C LEU A 55 -13.12 -5.23 -4.21
N THR A 56 -14.28 -4.93 -3.65
CA THR A 56 -15.51 -4.69 -4.42
C THR A 56 -15.41 -3.38 -5.22
N PRO A 57 -16.31 -3.13 -6.19
CA PRO A 57 -16.36 -1.87 -6.94
C PRO A 57 -16.43 -0.60 -6.06
N GLU A 58 -17.02 -0.74 -4.88
CA GLU A 58 -17.18 0.30 -3.85
C GLU A 58 -15.95 0.43 -2.95
N GLN A 59 -14.81 -0.14 -3.35
CA GLN A 59 -13.52 -0.09 -2.65
C GLN A 59 -13.52 -0.78 -1.27
N ARG A 60 -14.42 -1.75 -1.06
CA ARG A 60 -14.50 -2.50 0.19
C ARG A 60 -13.67 -3.80 0.09
N PRO A 61 -12.67 -4.02 0.97
CA PRO A 61 -11.88 -5.24 0.95
C PRO A 61 -12.72 -6.45 1.30
N PHE A 62 -12.60 -7.54 0.54
CA PHE A 62 -13.25 -8.82 0.86
C PHE A 62 -12.25 -9.98 0.96
N TYR A 63 -11.01 -9.78 0.50
CA TYR A 63 -9.92 -10.74 0.68
C TYR A 63 -8.59 -10.01 0.73
N VAL A 64 -7.66 -10.50 1.56
CA VAL A 64 -6.31 -9.94 1.69
C VAL A 64 -5.33 -11.05 2.03
N GLY A 65 -4.10 -10.94 1.51
CA GLY A 65 -3.01 -11.77 1.97
C GLY A 65 -1.67 -11.29 1.42
N THR A 66 -0.60 -11.92 1.91
CA THR A 66 0.76 -11.54 1.58
C THR A 66 1.30 -12.33 0.39
N TYR A 67 2.12 -13.35 0.66
CA TYR A 67 2.72 -14.19 -0.36
C TYR A 67 1.80 -15.35 -0.76
N PHE A 68 1.54 -15.45 -2.06
CA PHE A 68 0.91 -16.60 -2.69
C PHE A 68 1.92 -17.27 -3.63
N PRO A 69 2.08 -18.61 -3.57
CA PRO A 69 2.97 -19.31 -4.48
C PRO A 69 2.42 -19.25 -5.91
N SER A 70 3.27 -19.39 -6.93
CA SER A 70 2.82 -19.43 -8.33
C SER A 70 1.99 -20.69 -8.64
N ILE A 71 2.34 -21.81 -8.00
CA ILE A 71 1.68 -23.11 -8.14
C ILE A 71 1.02 -23.54 -6.83
N ASP A 72 -0.03 -24.36 -6.96
CA ASP A 72 -0.69 -24.99 -5.82
C ASP A 72 0.31 -25.88 -5.05
N SER A 73 0.37 -25.74 -3.73
CA SER A 73 1.34 -26.48 -2.91
C SER A 73 0.87 -26.66 -1.48
N TYR A 74 1.06 -27.87 -0.92
CA TYR A 74 0.73 -28.23 0.47
C TYR A 74 -0.64 -27.73 0.97
N GLY A 75 -1.69 -27.88 0.13
CA GLY A 75 -3.05 -27.46 0.47
C GLY A 75 -3.31 -25.95 0.42
N ARG A 76 -2.35 -25.17 -0.09
CA ARG A 76 -2.51 -23.74 -0.36
C ARG A 76 -2.66 -23.53 -1.86
N PRO A 77 -3.70 -22.81 -2.32
CA PRO A 77 -3.83 -22.48 -3.74
C PRO A 77 -2.68 -21.56 -4.15
N GLY A 78 -2.14 -21.82 -5.34
CA GLY A 78 -1.29 -20.89 -6.04
C GLY A 78 -2.10 -19.67 -6.50
N PHE A 79 -1.39 -18.61 -6.87
CA PHE A 79 -1.98 -17.31 -7.11
C PHE A 79 -3.01 -17.33 -8.25
N GLY A 80 -2.74 -18.05 -9.34
CA GLY A 80 -3.70 -18.22 -10.44
C GLY A 80 -4.97 -18.97 -10.02
N SER A 81 -4.83 -20.02 -9.19
CA SER A 81 -5.96 -20.77 -8.64
C SER A 81 -6.79 -19.93 -7.67
N LEU A 82 -6.12 -19.15 -6.81
CA LEU A 82 -6.78 -18.19 -5.93
C LEU A 82 -7.58 -17.15 -6.74
N CYS A 83 -6.98 -16.56 -7.76
CA CYS A 83 -7.63 -15.59 -8.64
C CYS A 83 -8.91 -16.17 -9.27
N ARG A 84 -8.87 -17.40 -9.77
CA ARG A 84 -10.06 -18.09 -10.31
C ARG A 84 -11.13 -18.30 -9.24
N GLN A 85 -10.76 -18.77 -8.05
CA GLN A 85 -11.70 -19.02 -6.96
C GLN A 85 -12.41 -17.75 -6.48
N LEU A 86 -11.65 -16.65 -6.36
CA LEU A 86 -12.21 -15.35 -5.97
C LEU A 86 -13.11 -14.78 -7.07
N ALA A 87 -12.71 -14.89 -8.34
CA ALA A 87 -13.52 -14.46 -9.48
C ALA A 87 -14.81 -15.27 -9.62
N GLN A 88 -14.77 -16.57 -9.35
CA GLN A 88 -15.95 -17.42 -9.31
C GLN A 88 -16.87 -17.04 -8.15
N SER A 89 -16.33 -16.87 -6.94
CA SER A 89 -17.10 -16.45 -5.77
C SER A 89 -17.78 -15.10 -5.97
N TRP A 90 -17.12 -14.16 -6.64
CA TRP A 90 -17.72 -12.89 -7.04
C TRP A 90 -18.98 -13.05 -7.90
N LYS A 91 -18.95 -13.96 -8.88
CA LYS A 91 -20.06 -14.20 -9.82
C LYS A 91 -21.19 -15.02 -9.19
N GLU A 92 -20.82 -16.06 -8.45
CA GLU A 92 -21.76 -17.09 -8.00
C GLU A 92 -22.27 -16.87 -6.58
N LYS A 93 -21.50 -16.17 -5.74
CA LYS A 93 -21.77 -15.98 -4.31
C LYS A 93 -21.62 -14.52 -3.88
N PRO A 94 -22.29 -13.55 -4.53
CA PRO A 94 -22.13 -12.13 -4.22
C PRO A 94 -22.49 -11.81 -2.76
N LYS A 95 -23.47 -12.51 -2.16
CA LYS A 95 -23.82 -12.33 -0.75
C LYS A 95 -22.69 -12.69 0.21
N ASP A 96 -21.91 -13.71 -0.11
CA ASP A 96 -20.77 -14.11 0.73
C ASP A 96 -19.66 -13.07 0.63
N ILE A 97 -19.44 -12.50 -0.56
CA ILE A 97 -18.49 -11.40 -0.77
C ILE A 97 -18.93 -10.15 0.00
N GLU A 98 -20.20 -9.78 -0.06
CA GLU A 98 -20.74 -8.65 0.69
C GLU A 98 -20.58 -8.84 2.20
N GLY A 99 -20.89 -10.04 2.71
CA GLY A 99 -20.70 -10.37 4.12
C GLY A 99 -19.22 -10.33 4.55
N ALA A 100 -18.31 -10.82 3.71
CA ALA A 100 -16.87 -10.69 3.94
C ALA A 100 -16.47 -9.21 3.98
N ALA A 101 -16.91 -8.42 3.00
CA ALA A 101 -16.62 -6.99 2.91
C ALA A 101 -17.16 -6.20 4.12
N ASP A 102 -18.36 -6.50 4.60
CA ASP A 102 -18.92 -5.89 5.81
C ASP A 102 -18.08 -6.21 7.04
N ASN A 103 -17.67 -7.47 7.21
CA ASN A 103 -16.81 -7.87 8.32
C ASN A 103 -15.46 -7.12 8.27
N PHE A 104 -14.88 -6.95 7.08
CA PHE A 104 -13.67 -6.15 6.89
C PHE A 104 -13.88 -4.69 7.29
N MET A 105 -14.94 -4.05 6.80
CA MET A 105 -15.22 -2.64 7.08
C MET A 105 -15.50 -2.38 8.57
N GLN A 106 -16.24 -3.27 9.25
CA GLN A 106 -16.49 -3.15 10.69
C GLN A 106 -15.21 -3.22 11.52
N ASN A 107 -14.22 -4.03 11.11
CA ASN A 107 -12.94 -4.10 11.79
C ASN A 107 -12.08 -2.86 11.49
N LEU A 108 -12.17 -2.31 10.28
CA LEU A 108 -11.46 -1.08 9.92
C LEU A 108 -12.03 0.16 10.64
N ASP A 109 -13.34 0.24 10.84
CA ASP A 109 -13.95 1.38 11.54
C ASP A 109 -13.57 1.43 13.03
N LYS A 110 -13.29 0.28 13.65
CA LYS A 110 -12.66 0.24 15.00
C LYS A 110 -11.28 0.89 15.02
N LEU A 111 -10.54 0.86 13.91
CA LEU A 111 -9.25 1.56 13.77
C LEU A 111 -9.40 3.06 13.51
N LYS A 112 -10.52 3.50 12.92
CA LYS A 112 -10.77 4.92 12.66
C LYS A 112 -11.15 5.71 13.91
N GLN A 113 -11.30 5.07 15.07
CA GLN A 113 -11.58 5.74 16.35
C GLN A 113 -10.41 6.59 16.89
N PHE A 114 -9.42 6.92 16.07
CA PHE A 114 -8.52 8.02 16.39
C PHE A 114 -9.25 9.34 16.13
N PRO A 115 -9.34 10.23 17.14
CA PRO A 115 -10.03 11.51 16.97
C PRO A 115 -9.40 12.27 15.82
N THR A 116 -10.21 12.68 14.85
CA THR A 116 -9.78 13.63 13.82
C THR A 116 -9.34 14.89 14.55
N PRO A 117 -8.07 15.32 14.47
CA PRO A 117 -7.66 16.52 15.17
C PRO A 117 -8.46 17.70 14.60
N SER A 118 -9.22 18.36 15.46
CA SER A 118 -9.49 19.79 15.30
C SER A 118 -8.14 20.48 15.10
N LYS A 119 -8.05 21.42 14.13
CA LYS A 119 -6.87 22.22 13.77
C LYS A 119 -5.52 21.64 14.24
N ILE A 120 -4.73 21.08 13.32
CA ILE A 120 -3.37 20.64 13.62
C ILE A 120 -2.56 21.83 14.15
N ASP A 121 -2.27 21.80 15.45
CA ASP A 121 -1.45 22.81 16.11
C ASP A 121 0.03 22.60 15.78
N LYS A 122 0.79 23.69 15.83
CA LYS A 122 2.23 23.66 15.56
C LYS A 122 2.96 22.66 16.48
N SER A 123 2.52 22.51 17.72
CA SER A 123 3.09 21.54 18.67
C SER A 123 3.08 20.11 18.15
N VAL A 124 2.05 19.71 17.41
CA VAL A 124 1.94 18.38 16.79
C VAL A 124 3.00 18.22 15.69
N LEU A 125 3.24 19.26 14.90
CA LEU A 125 4.29 19.26 13.88
C LEU A 125 5.68 19.20 14.54
N ASP A 126 5.88 19.95 15.61
CA ASP A 126 7.14 19.98 16.36
C ASP A 126 7.45 18.60 16.95
N GLU A 127 6.45 17.94 17.55
CA GLU A 127 6.56 16.57 18.08
C GLU A 127 6.86 15.55 16.97
N ALA A 128 6.11 15.58 15.86
CA ALA A 128 6.35 14.69 14.73
C ALA A 128 7.77 14.84 14.16
N ALA A 129 8.28 16.07 14.07
CA ALA A 129 9.64 16.34 13.62
C ALA A 129 10.71 15.78 14.57
N ILE A 130 10.51 15.93 15.88
CA ILE A 130 11.41 15.35 16.89
C ILE A 130 11.41 13.82 16.80
N ASN A 131 10.23 13.20 16.74
CA ASN A 131 10.09 11.75 16.68
C ASN A 131 10.76 11.17 15.43
N LEU A 132 10.57 11.81 14.27
CA LEU A 132 11.23 11.38 13.04
C LEU A 132 12.76 11.57 13.09
N LEU A 133 13.27 12.60 13.77
CA LEU A 133 14.72 12.75 13.99
C LEU A 133 15.29 11.71 14.96
N GLN A 134 14.52 11.21 15.92
CA GLN A 134 14.99 10.17 16.85
C GLN A 134 15.25 8.85 16.13
N ILE A 135 14.44 8.53 15.12
CA ILE A 135 14.62 7.33 14.29
C ILE A 135 15.50 7.58 13.06
N ALA A 136 16.07 8.79 12.91
CA ALA A 136 16.89 9.14 11.76
C ALA A 136 18.27 8.45 11.80
N ASP A 137 18.64 7.74 10.74
CA ASP A 137 19.99 7.22 10.56
C ASP A 137 20.89 8.29 9.95
N ILE A 138 21.65 8.99 10.79
CA ILE A 138 22.57 10.05 10.38
C ILE A 138 23.83 9.55 9.65
N THR A 139 24.05 8.22 9.56
CA THR A 139 25.22 7.62 8.92
C THR A 139 24.92 7.24 7.48
N TYR A 140 23.79 6.54 7.28
CA TYR A 140 23.40 5.98 5.98
C TYR A 140 22.15 6.64 5.39
N GLY A 141 21.50 7.56 6.10
CA GLY A 141 20.22 8.12 5.70
C GLY A 141 19.06 7.15 5.89
N GLY A 142 17.85 7.68 5.76
CA GLY A 142 16.60 6.94 6.00
C GLY A 142 16.23 6.85 7.47
N PHE A 143 15.11 6.19 7.75
CA PHE A 143 14.51 6.11 9.08
C PHE A 143 14.49 4.67 9.59
N GLY A 144 14.69 4.47 10.89
CA GLY A 144 14.58 3.18 11.57
C GLY A 144 15.79 2.25 11.37
N GLN A 145 15.54 0.95 11.52
CA GLN A 145 16.54 -0.12 11.35
C GLN A 145 16.41 -0.77 9.96
N ALA A 146 17.45 -1.50 9.54
CA ALA A 146 17.43 -2.23 8.27
C ALA A 146 16.39 -3.38 8.28
N PRO A 147 15.77 -3.70 7.13
CA PRO A 147 15.86 -3.00 5.84
C PRO A 147 15.09 -1.66 5.85
N LYS A 148 15.70 -0.59 5.31
CA LYS A 148 15.11 0.76 5.27
C LYS A 148 14.66 1.10 3.85
N PHE A 149 13.60 1.90 3.72
CA PHE A 149 13.06 2.41 2.43
C PHE A 149 12.96 3.94 2.41
N PRO A 150 12.98 4.59 1.22
CA PRO A 150 12.97 6.03 1.11
C PRO A 150 11.54 6.47 1.39
N ASN A 151 11.30 6.98 2.60
CA ASN A 151 9.97 7.48 2.93
C ASN A 151 9.83 8.92 2.40
N ALA A 152 9.33 9.05 1.17
CA ALA A 152 9.18 10.34 0.49
C ALA A 152 8.29 11.31 1.28
N SER A 153 7.23 10.82 1.92
CA SER A 153 6.34 11.61 2.77
C SER A 153 7.07 12.20 3.98
N ASN A 154 7.86 11.40 4.69
CA ASN A 154 8.67 11.87 5.83
C ASN A 154 9.75 12.86 5.37
N LEU A 155 10.40 12.62 4.23
CA LEU A 155 11.38 13.55 3.67
C LEU A 155 10.73 14.89 3.26
N SER A 156 9.56 14.84 2.61
CA SER A 156 8.78 16.02 2.26
C SER A 156 8.35 16.80 3.50
N PHE A 157 7.90 16.10 4.53
CA PHE A 157 7.60 16.69 5.83
C PHE A 157 8.83 17.39 6.43
N MET A 158 10.00 16.75 6.42
CA MET A 158 11.25 17.33 6.94
C MET A 158 11.64 18.63 6.23
N PHE A 159 11.53 18.69 4.89
CA PHE A 159 11.80 19.92 4.13
C PHE A 159 10.80 21.03 4.50
N ARG A 160 9.51 20.71 4.54
CA ARG A 160 8.45 21.68 4.89
C ARG A 160 8.61 22.19 6.32
N TYR A 161 8.89 21.29 7.26
CA TYR A 161 9.09 21.62 8.66
C TYR A 161 10.37 22.44 8.87
N SER A 162 11.46 22.16 8.15
CA SER A 162 12.68 22.98 8.18
C SER A 162 12.40 24.43 7.76
N LYS A 163 11.63 24.60 6.67
CA LYS A 163 11.20 25.92 6.20
C LYS A 163 10.28 26.63 7.21
N LEU A 164 9.36 25.90 7.83
CA LEU A 164 8.41 26.45 8.81
C LEU A 164 9.09 26.86 10.13
N SER A 165 10.01 26.04 10.63
CA SER A 165 10.68 26.24 11.93
C SER A 165 11.95 27.10 11.85
N GLY A 166 12.56 27.21 10.66
CA GLY A 166 13.87 27.82 10.45
C GLY A 166 15.05 26.93 10.88
N ILE A 167 14.80 25.68 11.31
CA ILE A 167 15.83 24.77 11.81
C ILE A 167 16.40 23.96 10.64
N SER A 168 17.61 24.29 10.20
CA SER A 168 18.28 23.65 9.05
C SER A 168 18.64 22.17 9.25
N LYS A 169 18.59 21.65 10.49
CA LYS A 169 18.95 20.25 10.79
C LYS A 169 18.07 19.25 10.03
N PHE A 170 16.78 19.55 9.89
CA PHE A 170 15.80 18.69 9.21
C PHE A 170 16.06 18.63 7.70
N GLU A 171 16.30 19.78 7.05
CA GLU A 171 16.70 19.85 5.64
C GLU A 171 18.02 19.10 5.40
N LYS A 172 19.03 19.31 6.25
CA LYS A 172 20.34 18.64 6.14
C LYS A 172 20.19 17.12 6.19
N PHE A 173 19.36 16.61 7.10
CA PHE A 173 19.10 15.18 7.19
C PHE A 173 18.34 14.64 5.97
N ALA A 174 17.33 15.37 5.48
CA ALA A 174 16.60 14.99 4.29
C ALA A 174 17.52 14.93 3.05
N LEU A 175 18.40 15.92 2.86
CA LEU A 175 19.41 15.93 1.79
C LEU A 175 20.44 14.81 1.93
N LEU A 176 20.89 14.51 3.16
CA LEU A 176 21.78 13.37 3.41
C LEU A 176 21.13 12.07 2.93
N THR A 177 19.86 11.86 3.31
CA THR A 177 19.09 10.68 2.89
C THR A 177 19.02 10.62 1.36
N LEU A 178 18.56 11.68 0.69
CA LEU A 178 18.52 11.69 -0.77
C LEU A 178 19.89 11.40 -1.42
N LYS A 179 20.99 11.98 -0.91
CA LYS A 179 22.35 11.74 -1.44
C LYS A 179 22.82 10.29 -1.28
N LYS A 180 22.51 9.67 -0.14
CA LYS A 180 22.89 8.27 0.13
C LYS A 180 22.10 7.30 -0.76
N TRP A 181 20.89 7.68 -1.13
CA TRP A 181 19.93 6.86 -1.85
C TRP A 181 19.94 7.11 -3.37
N GLN A 182 20.49 8.24 -3.81
CA GLN A 182 20.78 8.55 -5.20
C GLN A 182 21.69 7.51 -5.89
N ARG A 183 22.43 6.70 -5.12
CA ARG A 183 23.24 5.59 -5.65
C ARG A 183 22.45 4.29 -5.84
N VAL A 184 21.21 4.22 -5.36
CA VAL A 184 20.38 3.00 -5.32
C VAL A 184 19.22 3.08 -6.33
N GLU A 185 18.73 4.27 -6.68
CA GLU A 185 17.63 4.45 -7.64
C GLU A 185 18.06 5.18 -8.92
N PHE A 186 18.45 4.40 -9.92
CA PHE A 186 18.32 4.79 -11.33
C PHE A 186 17.54 3.67 -12.01
N LEU A 187 16.40 4.00 -12.62
CA LEU A 187 15.24 3.12 -12.90
C LEU A 187 14.48 2.82 -11.60
N ILE A 188 13.31 3.39 -11.32
CA ILE A 188 12.05 3.16 -12.02
C ILE A 188 11.21 4.43 -11.83
N ARG A 189 10.92 5.17 -12.91
CA ARG A 189 9.97 6.28 -12.86
C ARG A 189 9.22 6.37 -14.18
N LEU A 190 7.93 6.75 -14.07
CA LEU A 190 7.09 7.42 -15.06
C LEU A 190 6.00 6.66 -15.84
N VAL A 191 5.46 5.53 -15.37
CA VAL A 191 4.23 4.97 -16.02
C VAL A 191 3.07 4.60 -15.08
N GLU A 192 3.28 4.24 -13.81
CA GLU A 192 2.18 3.65 -13.01
C GLU A 192 1.31 4.67 -12.22
N VAL A 193 1.70 5.94 -12.15
CA VAL A 193 1.00 6.99 -11.34
C VAL A 193 -0.29 7.50 -11.98
N PHE A 194 -0.50 7.27 -13.29
CA PHE A 194 -1.67 7.84 -14.00
C PHE A 194 -3.00 7.18 -13.63
N ILE A 195 -2.99 5.96 -13.08
CA ILE A 195 -4.23 5.29 -12.68
C ILE A 195 -4.66 5.75 -11.29
N VAL A 196 -3.75 6.12 -10.37
CA VAL A 196 -4.11 6.51 -9.00
C VAL A 196 -4.72 7.92 -8.92
N ILE A 197 -4.34 8.84 -9.81
CA ILE A 197 -4.84 10.22 -9.80
C ILE A 197 -6.26 10.35 -10.37
N LEU A 198 -6.70 9.44 -11.25
CA LEU A 198 -8.09 9.39 -11.73
C LEU A 198 -9.05 8.74 -10.73
N LEU A 199 -8.56 8.16 -9.62
CA LEU A 199 -9.37 7.41 -8.64
C LEU A 199 -9.86 8.25 -7.46
N THR A 200 -9.50 9.54 -7.38
CA THR A 200 -9.95 10.47 -6.32
C THR A 200 -10.82 11.63 -6.81
N GLN A 201 -11.06 11.75 -8.12
CA GLN A 201 -11.99 12.72 -8.68
C GLN A 201 -12.99 12.05 -9.63
N ASP A 202 -14.23 11.95 -9.15
CA ASP A 202 -15.49 11.79 -9.89
C ASP A 202 -15.60 10.70 -10.98
N GLY A 203 -16.35 9.65 -10.64
CA GLY A 203 -17.41 9.15 -11.54
C GLY A 203 -17.06 8.08 -12.57
N LEU A 204 -15.86 7.48 -12.57
CA LEU A 204 -15.51 6.43 -13.54
C LEU A 204 -15.52 4.98 -12.99
N PHE A 205 -16.12 4.73 -11.83
CA PHE A 205 -16.10 3.40 -11.18
C PHE A 205 -17.22 2.44 -11.64
N HIS A 206 -18.26 2.91 -12.32
CA HIS A 206 -19.48 2.11 -12.57
C HIS A 206 -19.52 1.31 -13.87
N ILE A 207 -18.46 1.28 -14.67
CA ILE A 207 -18.53 0.75 -16.05
C ILE A 207 -18.09 -0.72 -16.15
N LEU A 208 -17.38 -1.27 -15.16
CA LEU A 208 -16.89 -2.64 -15.20
C LEU A 208 -17.39 -3.41 -13.98
N LYS A 209 -18.28 -4.38 -14.16
CA LYS A 209 -18.75 -5.33 -13.11
C LYS A 209 -17.63 -6.30 -12.65
N LYS A 210 -16.41 -5.80 -12.42
CA LYS A 210 -15.23 -6.57 -12.00
C LYS A 210 -14.77 -6.09 -10.62
N CYS A 211 -14.21 -7.01 -9.83
CA CYS A 211 -13.49 -6.66 -8.60
C CYS A 211 -12.12 -6.04 -8.92
N TYR A 212 -11.61 -5.26 -7.97
CA TYR A 212 -10.27 -4.68 -8.06
C TYR A 212 -9.27 -5.55 -7.32
N MET A 213 -8.03 -5.59 -7.81
CA MET A 213 -6.90 -6.20 -7.11
C MET A 213 -5.80 -5.16 -6.94
N ILE A 214 -5.54 -4.76 -5.69
CA ILE A 214 -4.44 -3.88 -5.33
C ILE A 214 -3.23 -4.73 -4.95
N MET A 215 -2.12 -4.51 -5.64
CA MET A 215 -0.85 -5.17 -5.37
C MET A 215 0.19 -4.15 -4.93
N HIS A 216 0.63 -4.23 -3.67
CA HIS A 216 1.83 -3.52 -3.21
C HIS A 216 3.03 -4.42 -3.46
N CYS A 217 3.83 -4.04 -4.45
CA CYS A 217 5.02 -4.77 -4.86
C CYS A 217 6.27 -4.12 -4.31
N TYR A 218 7.30 -4.94 -4.13
CA TYR A 218 8.69 -4.48 -4.06
C TYR A 218 9.19 -4.22 -5.50
N PRO A 219 10.00 -3.19 -5.76
CA PRO A 219 10.68 -3.03 -7.06
C PRO A 219 11.65 -4.17 -7.37
#